data_AF-A0A3P7M9B0-F1
#
_entry.id   AF-A0A3P7M9B0-F1
#
_cell.length_a   1.000
_cell.length_b   1.000
_cell.length_c   1.000
_cell.angle_alpha   90.00
_cell.angle_beta   90.00
_cell.angle_gamma   90.00
#
_symmetry.space_group_name_H-M   'P 1'
#
loop_
_entity.id
_entity.type
_entity.pdbx_description
1 polymer ?
#
loop_
_entity_poly.entity_id
_entity_poly.type
_entity_poly.pdbx_seq_one_letter_code
_entity_poly.pdbx_strand_id
1 'polypeptide(L)'
;MEHTVLCGSEKYPVRDPFFKMLRRSQATFMNAMTASDWTMYPFSTMNDVDFQNLLSVYADAAFFPKLEKLDFMQEGWRLEPEDLNKPQSALTLKGVVYNEMKGVFSNSLNLFGQAVENNLMPVTYG
;
A
#
# COMPACT_ATOMS: atom_id res chain seq x y z
N MET A 1 -1.54 1.59 -5.34
CA MET A 1 -0.97 2.95 -5.39
C MET A 1 -0.52 3.34 -4.00
N GLU A 2 -1.44 3.34 -3.02
CA GLU A 2 -1.15 3.59 -1.60
C GLU A 2 0.07 2.81 -1.06
N HIS A 3 0.14 1.49 -1.26
CA HIS A 3 1.32 0.72 -0.86
C HIS A 3 2.61 1.14 -1.58
N THR A 4 2.53 1.33 -2.91
CA THR A 4 3.70 1.53 -3.77
C THR A 4 4.37 2.88 -3.54
N VAL A 5 3.62 3.93 -3.19
CA VAL A 5 4.22 5.24 -2.90
C VAL A 5 5.07 5.21 -1.62
N LEU A 6 4.79 4.27 -0.72
CA LEU A 6 5.53 4.07 0.52
C LEU A 6 6.78 3.20 0.36
N CYS A 7 7.06 2.68 -0.85
CA CYS A 7 8.25 1.88 -1.16
C CYS A 7 9.50 2.73 -1.45
N GLY A 8 9.33 4.01 -1.76
CA GLY A 8 10.44 4.92 -2.03
C GLY A 8 10.00 6.20 -2.74
N SER A 9 10.75 7.28 -2.52
CA SER A 9 10.48 8.60 -3.08
C SER A 9 11.76 9.27 -3.59
N GLU A 10 11.66 10.43 -4.24
CA GLU A 10 12.82 11.14 -4.78
C GLU A 10 13.82 11.55 -3.69
N LYS A 11 13.35 12.13 -2.58
CA LYS A 11 14.19 12.55 -1.45
C LYS A 11 14.65 11.37 -0.60
N TYR A 12 13.84 10.31 -0.53
CA TYR A 12 14.13 9.09 0.23
C TYR A 12 14.15 7.87 -0.69
N PRO A 13 15.19 7.73 -1.55
CA PRO A 13 15.24 6.71 -2.60
C PRO A 13 15.59 5.30 -2.10
N VAL A 14 15.59 5.11 -0.78
CA VAL A 14 15.85 3.83 -0.12
C VAL A 14 14.60 2.96 -0.22
N ARG A 15 14.78 1.64 -0.36
CA ARG A 15 13.65 0.70 -0.37
C ARG A 15 12.92 0.68 0.98
N ASP A 16 11.59 0.74 0.95
CA ASP A 16 10.68 0.69 2.09
C ASP A 16 10.98 1.72 3.20
N PRO A 17 11.00 3.03 2.89
CA PRO A 17 11.24 4.09 3.86
C PRO A 17 10.18 4.06 4.98
N PHE A 18 8.92 3.81 4.66
CA PHE A 18 7.82 3.72 5.62
C PHE A 18 8.08 2.66 6.70
N PHE A 19 8.36 1.42 6.31
CA PHE A 19 8.66 0.33 7.26
C PHE A 19 9.96 0.55 8.04
N LYS A 20 10.93 1.26 7.45
CA LYS A 20 12.15 1.66 8.17
C LYS A 20 11.86 2.72 9.22
N MET A 21 10.93 3.64 8.97
CA MET A 21 10.53 4.68 9.91
C MET A 21 9.81 4.11 11.14
N LEU A 22 9.03 3.03 11.01
CA LEU A 22 8.43 2.34 12.17
C LEU A 22 9.44 1.93 13.25
N ARG A 23 10.71 1.69 12.88
CA ARG A 23 11.79 1.33 13.81
C ARG A 23 12.68 2.51 14.22
N ARG A 24 12.46 3.68 13.64
CA ARG A 24 13.30 4.89 13.80
C ARG A 24 12.52 6.09 14.33
N SER A 25 11.24 5.91 14.60
CA SER A 25 10.30 6.93 15.03
C SER A 25 9.76 6.59 16.43
N GLN A 26 9.27 7.62 17.14
CA GLN A 26 8.49 7.48 18.37
C GLN A 26 6.99 7.68 18.10
N ALA A 27 6.55 7.39 16.87
CA ALA A 27 5.16 7.51 16.47
C ALA A 27 4.23 6.70 17.37
N THR A 28 3.14 7.33 17.78
CA THR A 28 2.00 6.68 18.42
C THR A 28 1.09 6.00 17.40
N PHE A 29 1.11 6.46 16.15
CA PHE A 29 0.38 5.86 15.04
C PHE A 29 1.07 6.16 13.71
N MET A 30 1.11 5.17 12.82
CA MET A 30 1.55 5.31 11.43
C MET A 30 0.74 4.34 10.59
N ASN A 31 0.01 4.84 9.60
CA ASN A 31 -0.68 3.97 8.65
C ASN A 31 -0.91 4.68 7.31
N ALA A 32 -1.51 3.96 6.38
CA ALA A 32 -2.12 4.46 5.18
C ALA A 32 -3.38 3.64 4.88
N MET A 33 -4.40 4.28 4.32
CA MET A 33 -5.72 3.69 4.12
C MET A 33 -6.33 4.19 2.83
N THR A 34 -6.96 3.28 2.10
CA THR A 34 -7.73 3.59 0.88
C THR A 34 -9.20 3.31 1.12
N ALA A 35 -10.03 4.35 1.05
CA ALA A 35 -11.48 4.26 0.99
C ALA A 35 -11.95 4.13 -0.47
N SER A 36 -13.26 4.10 -0.70
CA SER A 36 -13.84 3.95 -2.04
C SER A 36 -13.39 5.07 -3.02
N ASP A 37 -13.24 6.30 -2.53
CA ASP A 37 -13.02 7.51 -3.34
C ASP A 37 -11.86 8.40 -2.87
N TRP A 38 -11.16 8.03 -1.80
CA TRP A 38 -10.00 8.78 -1.30
C TRP A 38 -8.95 7.87 -0.65
N THR A 39 -7.73 8.39 -0.54
CA THR A 39 -6.62 7.75 0.15
C THR A 39 -6.05 8.71 1.19
N MET A 40 -5.77 8.20 2.40
CA MET A 40 -5.23 8.98 3.50
C MET A 40 -3.96 8.32 4.05
N TYR A 41 -2.98 9.16 4.40
CA TYR A 41 -1.69 8.72 4.97
C TYR A 41 -1.50 9.37 6.35
N PRO A 42 -2.18 8.87 7.40
CA PRO A 42 -2.09 9.45 8.73
C PRO A 42 -0.85 8.98 9.51
N PHE A 43 -0.30 9.88 10.32
CA PHE A 43 0.63 9.54 11.39
C PHE A 43 0.37 10.44 12.62
N SER A 44 0.81 9.99 13.79
CA SER A 44 0.82 10.79 15.01
C SER A 44 2.04 10.46 15.87
N THR A 45 2.55 11.47 16.57
CA THR A 45 3.67 11.36 17.50
C THR A 45 3.57 12.48 18.53
N MET A 46 4.14 12.26 19.71
CA MET A 46 4.22 13.26 20.78
C MET A 46 5.57 14.01 20.78
N ASN A 47 6.44 13.72 19.81
CA ASN A 47 7.76 14.33 19.69
C ASN A 47 7.82 15.26 18.47
N ASP A 48 8.13 16.54 18.68
CA ASP A 48 8.12 17.55 17.61
C ASP A 48 9.15 17.26 16.50
N VAL A 49 10.33 16.76 16.85
CA VAL A 49 11.38 16.43 15.87
C VAL A 49 10.96 15.23 15.04
N ASP A 50 10.37 14.22 15.69
CA ASP A 50 9.82 13.05 15.04
C ASP A 50 8.65 13.42 14.11
N PHE A 51 7.82 14.38 14.52
CA PHE A 51 6.71 14.88 13.69
C PHE A 51 7.24 15.45 12.37
N GLN A 52 8.29 16.29 12.42
CA GLN A 52 8.91 16.85 11.21
C GLN A 52 9.54 15.77 10.32
N ASN A 53 10.18 14.75 10.94
CA ASN A 53 10.76 13.63 10.20
C ASN A 53 9.69 12.82 9.46
N LEU A 54 8.62 12.44 10.16
CA LEU A 54 7.50 11.70 9.57
C LEU A 54 6.79 12.53 8.50
N LEU A 55 6.51 13.81 8.77
CA LEU A 55 5.88 14.71 7.81
C LEU A 55 6.69 14.76 6.51
N SER A 56 8.02 14.92 6.61
CA SER A 56 8.85 14.99 5.42
C SER A 56 8.86 13.68 4.63
N VAL A 57 8.82 12.52 5.29
CA VAL A 57 8.78 11.21 4.60
C VAL A 57 7.42 10.99 3.94
N TYR A 58 6.33 11.27 4.66
CA TYR A 58 4.96 11.09 4.16
C TYR A 58 4.65 12.03 2.99
N ALA A 59 5.04 13.31 3.10
CA ALA A 59 4.82 14.27 2.02
C ALA A 59 5.61 13.91 0.76
N ASP A 60 6.88 13.51 0.91
CA ASP A 60 7.69 13.14 -0.24
C ASP A 60 7.21 11.84 -0.91
N ALA A 61 6.77 10.86 -0.12
CA ALA A 61 6.12 9.66 -0.63
C ALA A 61 4.83 9.98 -1.41
N ALA A 62 3.97 10.84 -0.87
CA ALA A 62 2.69 11.17 -1.50
C ALA A 62 2.83 11.99 -2.78
N PHE A 63 3.77 12.93 -2.84
CA PHE A 63 3.91 13.87 -3.95
C PHE A 63 5.00 13.49 -4.97
N PHE A 64 6.07 12.82 -4.53
CA PHE A 64 7.23 12.47 -5.36
C PHE A 64 7.65 10.99 -5.23
N PRO A 65 6.72 10.02 -5.43
CA PRO A 65 7.05 8.61 -5.34
C PRO A 65 7.90 8.14 -6.54
N LYS A 66 8.80 7.19 -6.31
CA LYS A 66 9.62 6.61 -7.39
C LYS A 66 8.84 5.70 -8.33
N LEU A 67 7.84 4.98 -7.80
CA LEU A 67 7.01 4.03 -8.53
C LEU A 67 7.82 3.02 -9.37
N GLU A 68 8.85 2.41 -8.78
CA GLU A 68 9.66 1.43 -9.50
C GLU A 68 8.83 0.19 -9.89
N LYS A 69 9.11 -0.37 -11.08
CA LYS A 69 8.36 -1.51 -11.62
C LYS A 69 8.38 -2.72 -10.68
N LEU A 70 9.52 -2.99 -10.05
CA LEU A 70 9.67 -4.12 -9.14
C LEU A 70 8.84 -3.95 -7.86
N ASP A 71 8.75 -2.72 -7.34
CA ASP A 71 7.92 -2.40 -6.16
C ASP A 71 6.44 -2.54 -6.50
N PHE A 72 6.01 -2.08 -7.68
CA PHE A 72 4.65 -2.33 -8.17
C PHE A 72 4.34 -3.83 -8.30
N MET A 73 5.28 -4.63 -8.81
CA MET A 73 5.12 -6.09 -8.95
C MET A 73 5.13 -6.82 -7.60
N GLN A 74 5.78 -6.27 -6.58
CA GLN A 74 5.77 -6.81 -5.23
C GLN A 74 4.44 -6.50 -4.54
N GLU A 75 4.09 -5.21 -4.46
CA GLU A 75 2.95 -4.73 -3.70
C GLU A 75 1.62 -5.02 -4.39
N GLY A 76 1.54 -4.85 -5.70
CA GLY A 76 0.33 -5.09 -6.49
C GLY A 76 0.13 -6.57 -6.79
N TRP A 77 0.64 -6.99 -7.94
CA TRP A 77 0.60 -8.37 -8.39
C TRP A 77 1.69 -8.65 -9.44
N ARG A 78 2.09 -9.91 -9.55
CA ARG A 78 2.98 -10.42 -10.58
C ARG A 78 2.72 -11.91 -10.84
N LEU A 79 3.14 -12.35 -12.01
CA LEU A 79 3.30 -13.78 -12.31
C LEU A 79 4.69 -14.21 -11.86
N GLU A 80 4.74 -15.25 -11.03
CA GLU A 80 5.99 -15.84 -10.55
C GLU A 80 5.92 -17.37 -10.71
N PRO A 81 7.00 -18.01 -11.19
CA PRO A 81 7.11 -19.47 -11.14
C PRO A 81 6.88 -19.99 -9.72
N GLU A 82 6.20 -21.14 -9.59
CA GLU A 82 5.98 -21.78 -8.30
C GLU A 82 7.31 -22.09 -7.59
N ASP A 83 8.31 -22.55 -8.37
CA ASP A 83 9.68 -22.75 -7.93
C ASP A 83 10.61 -21.79 -8.67
N LEU A 84 11.22 -20.86 -7.93
CA LEU A 84 12.16 -19.86 -8.46
C LEU A 84 13.40 -20.49 -9.11
N ASN A 85 13.75 -21.72 -8.74
CA ASN A 85 14.88 -22.45 -9.33
C ASN A 85 14.50 -23.20 -10.61
N LYS A 86 13.20 -23.30 -10.94
CA LYS A 86 12.68 -24.00 -12.11
C LYS A 86 11.79 -23.06 -12.94
N PRO A 87 12.36 -22.35 -13.92
CA PRO A 87 11.62 -21.41 -14.76
C PRO A 87 10.48 -22.03 -15.58
N GLN A 88 10.49 -23.36 -15.75
CA GLN A 88 9.45 -24.13 -16.45
C GLN A 88 8.29 -24.55 -15.54
N SER A 89 8.37 -24.26 -14.23
CA SER A 89 7.28 -24.55 -13.29
C SER A 89 6.03 -23.73 -13.61
N ALA A 90 4.88 -24.17 -13.09
CA ALA A 90 3.63 -23.47 -13.29
C ALA A 90 3.73 -22.02 -12.78
N LEU A 91 3.13 -21.08 -13.51
CA LEU A 91 3.07 -19.69 -13.09
C LEU A 91 1.94 -19.49 -12.09
N THR A 92 2.25 -18.80 -11.01
CA THR A 92 1.30 -18.44 -9.94
C THR A 92 1.19 -16.92 -9.83
N LEU A 93 0.00 -16.43 -9.48
CA LEU A 93 -0.21 -15.02 -9.16
C LEU A 93 0.24 -14.76 -7.71
N LYS A 94 1.15 -13.81 -7.52
CA LYS A 94 1.63 -13.35 -6.21
C LYS A 94 1.56 -11.83 -6.13
N GLY A 95 1.34 -11.30 -4.93
CA GLY A 95 1.30 -9.86 -4.66
C GLY A 95 0.76 -9.58 -3.27
N VAL A 96 1.17 -8.48 -2.64
CA VAL A 96 0.71 -8.11 -1.29
C VAL A 96 -0.78 -7.78 -1.33
N VAL A 97 -1.17 -6.75 -2.09
CA VAL A 97 -2.56 -6.30 -2.23
C VAL A 97 -3.43 -7.39 -2.84
N TYR A 98 -2.91 -8.17 -3.79
CA TYR A 98 -3.66 -9.30 -4.35
C TYR A 98 -4.10 -10.31 -3.27
N ASN A 99 -3.18 -10.70 -2.38
CA ASN A 99 -3.47 -11.63 -1.30
C ASN A 99 -4.33 -10.98 -0.21
N GLU A 100 -4.12 -9.69 0.07
CA GLU A 100 -4.93 -8.93 1.01
C GLU A 100 -6.40 -8.89 0.58
N MET A 101 -6.68 -8.50 -0.67
CA MET A 101 -8.05 -8.44 -1.17
C MET A 101 -8.70 -9.83 -1.24
N LYS A 102 -7.93 -10.87 -1.57
CA LYS A 102 -8.41 -12.25 -1.47
C LYS A 102 -8.81 -12.61 -0.04
N GLY A 103 -8.08 -12.12 0.96
CA GLY A 103 -8.43 -12.22 2.37
C GLY A 103 -9.69 -11.43 2.73
N VAL A 104 -9.77 -10.16 2.32
CA VAL A 104 -10.93 -9.28 2.58
C VAL A 104 -12.22 -9.88 2.04
N PHE A 105 -12.22 -10.37 0.80
CA PHE A 105 -13.40 -10.96 0.15
C PHE A 105 -13.67 -12.40 0.56
N SER A 106 -12.81 -13.02 1.38
CA SER A 106 -13.16 -14.30 2.02
C SER A 106 -14.26 -14.15 3.08
N ASN A 107 -14.48 -12.93 3.57
CA ASN A 107 -15.57 -12.59 4.49
C ASN A 107 -16.84 -12.22 3.71
N SER A 108 -17.92 -12.95 3.96
CA SER A 108 -19.21 -12.74 3.29
C SER A 108 -19.82 -11.36 3.56
N LEU A 109 -19.56 -10.75 4.73
CA LEU A 109 -20.07 -9.42 5.06
C LEU A 109 -19.43 -8.33 4.18
N ASN A 110 -18.13 -8.44 3.89
CA ASN A 110 -17.44 -7.50 3.01
C ASN A 110 -17.95 -7.62 1.58
N LEU A 111 -18.18 -8.86 1.13
CA LEU A 111 -18.71 -9.15 -0.21
C LEU A 111 -20.14 -8.60 -0.36
N PHE A 112 -20.97 -8.76 0.68
CA PHE A 112 -22.29 -8.16 0.74
C PHE A 112 -22.22 -6.63 0.74
N GLY A 113 -21.38 -6.02 1.57
CA GLY A 113 -21.20 -4.56 1.64
C GLY A 113 -20.79 -3.97 0.29
N GLN A 114 -19.80 -4.57 -0.37
CA GLN A 114 -19.37 -4.15 -1.71
C GLN A 114 -20.50 -4.27 -2.74
N ALA A 115 -21.27 -5.36 -2.71
CA ALA A 115 -22.39 -5.55 -3.61
C ALA A 115 -23.47 -4.49 -3.37
N VAL A 116 -23.79 -4.18 -2.12
CA VAL A 116 -24.76 -3.12 -1.78
C VAL A 116 -24.29 -1.77 -2.30
N GLU A 117 -23.05 -1.37 -2.01
CA GLU A 117 -22.49 -0.08 -2.44
C GLU A 117 -22.51 0.05 -3.97
N ASN A 118 -22.03 -0.97 -4.69
CA ASN A 118 -22.00 -0.96 -6.16
C ASN A 118 -23.39 -0.89 -6.80
N ASN A 119 -24.40 -1.51 -6.20
CA ASN A 119 -25.78 -1.49 -6.73
C ASN A 119 -26.56 -0.24 -6.32
N LEU A 120 -26.25 0.34 -5.15
CA LEU A 120 -26.91 1.55 -4.65
C LEU A 120 -26.35 2.81 -5.32
N MET A 121 -25.05 2.80 -5.64
CA MET A 121 -24.32 3.90 -6.28
C MET A 121 -23.73 3.47 -7.64
N PRO A 122 -24.54 3.03 -8.61
CA PRO A 122 -24.05 2.48 -9.88
C PRO A 122 -23.49 3.55 -10.83
N VAL A 123 -23.81 4.82 -10.58
CA VAL A 123 -23.31 5.96 -11.33
C VAL A 123 -22.73 6.95 -10.34
N THR A 124 -21.43 7.17 -10.42
CA THR A 124 -20.73 8.23 -9.69
C THR A 124 -20.48 9.39 -10.65
N TYR A 125 -20.74 10.61 -10.18
CA TYR A 125 -20.33 11.82 -10.90
C TYR A 125 -18.88 12.11 -10.52
N GLY A 126 -17.98 11.82 -11.46
CA GLY A 126 -16.56 12.19 -11.43
C GLY A 126 -16.14 12.63 -12.81
#